data_AF-A0A938DFI9-F1
#
_entry.id   AF-A0A938DFI9-F1
#
_cell.length_a   1.000
_cell.length_b   1.000
_cell.length_c   1.000
_cell.angle_alpha   90.00
_cell.angle_beta   90.00
_cell.angle_gamma   90.00
#
_symmetry.space_group_name_H-M   'P 1'
#
loop_
_entity.id
_entity.type
_entity.pdbx_description
1 polymer ?
#
loop_
_entity_poly.entity_id
_entity_poly.type
_entity_poly.pdbx_seq_one_letter_code
_entity_poly.pdbx_strand_id
1 'polypeptide(L)'
;KLKWKEAAAIGVASFLVPAIGCWAVAYYLLGWENAPALLAGIALAATSVAVVYTVMMEYGFNRTDYGKTILAACFVTDLGTVITLGLVFAPVTWKTVVFIVVLAAAFVGVPRVTPIALGKFGGRPSEFETKFLIFALMALGALATWAGSEGVLPAYLLGMTLAGSVGRDHALVRRLRAITIGLLTPFYFIRAGYFVSIPAVLAAPLGVIAFLAIEMATKVASVYPVARFFGSPHKDAMYTTLLMASGLTFGTISALFGLSHNIIDESQYSTLVAAIVATAVTPTLIANSLYLPRHHLPEEEVAAKAP
;
A
#
# COMPACT_ATOMS: atom_id res chain seq x y z
N LYS A 1 6.75 -15.93 -17.32
CA LYS A 1 7.75 -14.80 -17.34
C LYS A 1 7.02 -13.58 -16.80
N LEU A 2 7.48 -12.96 -15.70
CA LEU A 2 6.77 -11.82 -15.11
C LEU A 2 6.60 -10.71 -16.14
N LYS A 3 5.35 -10.27 -16.35
CA LYS A 3 5.03 -9.17 -17.27
C LYS A 3 5.32 -7.82 -16.62
N TRP A 4 6.60 -7.56 -16.34
CA TRP A 4 7.04 -6.38 -15.60
C TRP A 4 6.56 -5.06 -16.23
N LYS A 5 6.50 -4.98 -17.57
CA LYS A 5 5.97 -3.82 -18.30
C LYS A 5 4.49 -3.58 -18.01
N GLU A 6 3.69 -4.66 -17.97
CA GLU A 6 2.26 -4.58 -17.64
C GLU A 6 2.09 -4.16 -16.17
N ALA A 7 2.79 -4.80 -15.24
CA ALA A 7 2.73 -4.46 -13.82
C ALA A 7 3.12 -3.00 -13.56
N ALA A 8 4.21 -2.52 -14.18
CA ALA A 8 4.66 -1.14 -14.03
C ALA A 8 3.67 -0.14 -14.64
N ALA A 9 3.14 -0.42 -15.84
CA ALA A 9 2.15 0.45 -16.47
C ALA A 9 0.86 0.54 -15.65
N ILE A 10 0.36 -0.61 -15.17
CA ILE A 10 -0.83 -0.66 -14.30
C ILE A 10 -0.56 0.11 -13.01
N GLY A 11 0.58 -0.13 -12.35
CA GLY A 11 0.92 0.51 -11.07
C GLY A 11 1.14 2.03 -11.16
N VAL A 12 1.69 2.51 -12.27
CA VAL A 12 1.84 3.96 -12.51
C VAL A 12 0.48 4.59 -12.81
N ALA A 13 -0.33 3.94 -13.65
CA ALA A 13 -1.67 4.43 -14.01
C ALA A 13 -2.61 4.44 -12.80
N SER A 14 -2.57 3.39 -11.97
CA SER A 14 -3.36 3.26 -10.75
C SER A 14 -3.00 4.32 -9.70
N PHE A 15 -1.80 4.89 -9.74
CA PHE A 15 -1.38 5.94 -8.81
C PHE A 15 -1.67 7.34 -9.35
N LEU A 16 -1.12 7.68 -10.53
CA LEU A 16 -1.08 9.08 -10.99
C LEU A 16 -2.47 9.67 -11.28
N VAL A 17 -3.32 8.94 -12.01
CA VAL A 17 -4.63 9.46 -12.42
C VAL A 17 -5.57 9.62 -11.21
N PRO A 18 -5.70 8.62 -10.32
CA PRO A 18 -6.49 8.79 -9.10
C PRO A 18 -5.94 9.86 -8.15
N ALA A 19 -4.61 10.00 -8.05
CA ALA A 19 -4.01 11.04 -7.22
C ALA A 19 -4.43 12.44 -7.67
N ILE A 20 -4.36 12.70 -8.97
CA ILE A 20 -4.78 13.98 -9.55
C ILE A 20 -6.30 14.18 -9.40
N GLY A 21 -7.10 13.14 -9.67
CA GLY A 21 -8.57 13.25 -9.58
C GLY A 21 -9.06 13.51 -8.15
N CYS A 22 -8.52 12.79 -7.17
CA CYS A 22 -8.86 12.99 -5.76
C CYS A 22 -8.35 14.34 -5.23
N TRP A 23 -7.16 14.78 -5.64
CA TRP A 23 -6.67 16.14 -5.36
C TRP A 23 -7.61 17.21 -5.93
N ALA A 24 -8.03 17.06 -7.19
CA ALA A 24 -8.92 18.02 -7.85
C ALA A 24 -10.28 18.10 -7.16
N VAL A 25 -10.85 16.96 -6.75
CA VAL A 25 -12.11 16.95 -5.99
C VAL A 25 -11.93 17.59 -4.62
N ALA A 26 -10.85 17.28 -3.89
CA ALA A 26 -10.58 17.90 -2.59
C ALA A 26 -10.45 19.43 -2.71
N TYR A 27 -9.69 19.91 -3.70
CA TYR A 27 -9.42 21.33 -3.87
C TYR A 27 -10.63 22.10 -4.43
N TYR A 28 -11.19 21.66 -5.57
CA TYR A 28 -12.23 22.42 -6.29
C TYR A 28 -13.65 22.15 -5.78
N LEU A 29 -13.96 20.92 -5.36
CA LEU A 29 -15.33 20.56 -4.92
C LEU A 29 -15.51 20.73 -3.41
N LEU A 30 -14.53 20.29 -2.61
CA LEU A 30 -14.61 20.36 -1.15
C LEU A 30 -13.95 21.61 -0.55
N GLY A 31 -13.28 22.43 -1.37
CA GLY A 31 -12.68 23.69 -0.95
C GLY A 31 -11.50 23.53 0.01
N TRP A 32 -10.82 22.38 -0.01
CA TRP A 32 -9.66 22.14 0.84
C TRP A 32 -8.46 22.97 0.38
N GLU A 33 -7.61 23.38 1.32
CA GLU A 33 -6.33 23.97 0.97
C GLU A 33 -5.47 22.99 0.17
N ASN A 34 -4.49 23.51 -0.57
CA ASN A 34 -3.70 22.70 -1.51
C ASN A 34 -2.95 21.55 -0.81
N ALA A 35 -2.38 21.77 0.38
CA ALA A 35 -1.68 20.75 1.13
C ALA A 35 -2.59 19.58 1.58
N PRO A 36 -3.72 19.81 2.28
CA PRO A 36 -4.75 18.80 2.50
C PRO A 36 -5.22 18.07 1.23
N ALA A 37 -5.46 18.83 0.15
CA ALA A 37 -5.93 18.26 -1.11
C ALA A 37 -4.89 17.33 -1.74
N LEU A 38 -3.61 17.71 -1.71
CA LEU A 38 -2.52 16.87 -2.25
C LEU A 38 -2.38 15.58 -1.44
N LEU A 39 -2.51 15.69 -0.12
CA LEU A 39 -2.52 14.55 0.77
C LEU A 39 -3.71 13.62 0.47
N ALA A 40 -4.91 14.16 0.25
CA ALA A 40 -6.09 13.40 -0.15
C ALA A 40 -5.84 12.62 -1.45
N GLY A 41 -5.23 13.27 -2.44
CA GLY A 41 -4.78 12.65 -3.68
C GLY A 41 -3.88 11.44 -3.45
N ILE A 42 -2.80 11.63 -2.69
CA ILE A 42 -1.82 10.58 -2.39
C ILE A 42 -2.46 9.43 -1.60
N ALA A 43 -3.29 9.75 -0.60
CA ALA A 43 -3.90 8.77 0.29
C ALA A 43 -4.93 7.88 -0.43
N LEU A 44 -5.80 8.46 -1.25
CA LEU A 44 -6.84 7.71 -1.95
C LEU A 44 -6.33 6.97 -3.19
N ALA A 45 -5.23 7.41 -3.80
CA ALA A 45 -4.62 6.69 -4.91
C ALA A 45 -3.96 5.36 -4.51
N ALA A 46 -3.60 5.23 -3.23
CA ALA A 46 -2.89 4.07 -2.69
C ALA A 46 -3.71 2.78 -2.80
N THR A 47 -3.04 1.65 -3.05
CA THR A 47 -3.69 0.34 -3.19
C THR A 47 -3.22 -0.60 -2.08
N SER A 48 -4.13 -1.19 -1.31
CA SER A 48 -3.75 -2.06 -0.21
C SER A 48 -3.25 -3.42 -0.68
N VAL A 49 -1.93 -3.59 -0.74
CA VAL A 49 -1.31 -4.92 -0.94
C VAL A 49 -1.85 -5.95 0.04
N ALA A 50 -2.16 -5.56 1.28
CA ALA A 50 -2.69 -6.49 2.28
C ALA A 50 -4.07 -7.04 1.90
N VAL A 51 -4.99 -6.17 1.46
CA VAL A 51 -6.33 -6.58 1.01
C VAL A 51 -6.22 -7.43 -0.25
N VAL A 52 -5.50 -6.93 -1.26
CA VAL A 52 -5.29 -7.66 -2.52
C VAL A 52 -4.63 -9.01 -2.29
N TYR A 53 -3.57 -9.08 -1.47
CA TYR A 53 -2.88 -10.33 -1.15
C TYR A 53 -3.79 -11.32 -0.44
N THR A 54 -4.66 -10.87 0.47
CA THR A 54 -5.61 -11.74 1.17
C THR A 54 -6.60 -12.34 0.17
N VAL A 55 -7.16 -11.52 -0.73
CA VAL A 55 -8.03 -11.99 -1.83
C VAL A 55 -7.28 -12.94 -2.76
N MET A 56 -6.03 -12.64 -3.13
CA MET A 56 -5.20 -13.54 -3.95
C MET A 56 -4.91 -14.87 -3.24
N MET A 57 -4.80 -14.88 -1.91
CA MET A 57 -4.62 -16.11 -1.14
C MET A 57 -5.91 -16.92 -1.03
N GLU A 58 -7.05 -16.25 -0.83
CA GLU A 58 -8.36 -16.87 -0.65
C GLU A 58 -8.84 -17.62 -1.91
N TYR A 59 -8.50 -17.12 -3.09
CA TYR A 59 -8.83 -17.74 -4.38
C TYR A 59 -7.63 -18.42 -5.07
N GLY A 60 -6.52 -18.63 -4.35
CA GLY A 60 -5.33 -19.31 -4.90
C GLY A 60 -4.57 -18.56 -6.01
N PHE A 61 -5.00 -17.36 -6.40
CA PHE A 61 -4.36 -16.55 -7.45
C PHE A 61 -2.92 -16.13 -7.13
N ASN A 62 -2.48 -16.16 -5.87
CA ASN A 62 -1.11 -15.81 -5.51
C ASN A 62 -0.04 -16.72 -6.17
N ARG A 63 -0.43 -17.89 -6.67
CA ARG A 63 0.43 -18.84 -7.37
C ARG A 63 0.49 -18.58 -8.88
N THR A 64 -0.51 -17.90 -9.45
CA THR A 64 -0.65 -17.69 -10.89
C THR A 64 0.15 -16.49 -11.38
N ASP A 65 0.50 -16.48 -12.68
CA ASP A 65 1.18 -15.34 -13.30
C ASP A 65 0.29 -14.08 -13.31
N TYR A 66 -1.03 -14.26 -13.34
CA TYR A 66 -2.02 -13.18 -13.21
C TYR A 66 -1.94 -12.50 -11.84
N GLY A 67 -2.09 -13.27 -10.75
CA GLY A 67 -2.05 -12.70 -9.39
C GLY A 67 -0.68 -12.10 -9.05
N LYS A 68 0.43 -12.69 -9.50
CA LYS A 68 1.77 -12.11 -9.34
C LYS A 68 1.92 -10.77 -10.06
N THR A 69 1.28 -10.60 -11.22
CA THR A 69 1.30 -9.33 -11.97
C THR A 69 0.53 -8.24 -11.23
N ILE A 70 -0.64 -8.58 -10.67
CA ILE A 70 -1.43 -7.66 -9.82
C ILE A 70 -0.64 -7.25 -8.57
N LEU A 71 -0.04 -8.20 -7.86
CA LEU A 71 0.76 -7.91 -6.66
C LEU A 71 1.97 -7.03 -6.98
N ALA A 72 2.62 -7.26 -8.13
CA ALA A 72 3.71 -6.40 -8.60
C ALA A 72 3.22 -4.99 -8.98
N ALA A 73 2.01 -4.86 -9.52
CA ALA A 73 1.41 -3.56 -9.81
C ALA A 73 1.03 -2.79 -8.53
N CYS A 74 0.46 -3.47 -7.52
CA CYS A 74 0.24 -2.88 -6.20
C CYS A 74 1.55 -2.33 -5.63
N PHE A 75 2.62 -3.12 -5.76
CA PHE A 75 3.94 -2.75 -5.28
C PHE A 75 4.43 -1.43 -5.93
N VAL A 76 4.29 -1.29 -7.24
CA VAL A 76 4.64 -0.04 -7.94
C VAL A 76 3.77 1.13 -7.49
N THR A 77 2.47 0.89 -7.27
CA THR A 77 1.52 1.90 -6.77
C THR A 77 1.94 2.44 -5.40
N ASP A 78 2.21 1.53 -4.46
CA ASP A 78 2.61 1.87 -3.09
C ASP A 78 3.95 2.60 -3.05
N LEU A 79 4.91 2.18 -3.88
CA LEU A 79 6.17 2.90 -4.01
C LEU A 79 5.93 4.34 -4.50
N GLY A 80 5.02 4.53 -5.46
CA GLY A 80 4.59 5.84 -5.93
C GLY A 80 4.00 6.69 -4.81
N THR A 81 3.09 6.13 -4.01
CA THR A 81 2.48 6.80 -2.85
C THR A 81 3.54 7.27 -1.85
N VAL A 82 4.43 6.38 -1.43
CA VAL A 82 5.40 6.66 -0.38
C VAL A 82 6.48 7.65 -0.84
N ILE A 83 6.97 7.51 -2.08
CA ILE A 83 7.91 8.48 -2.66
C ILE A 83 7.25 9.85 -2.77
N THR A 84 6.00 9.92 -3.26
CA THR A 84 5.31 11.20 -3.42
C THR A 84 5.04 11.85 -2.07
N LEU A 85 4.59 11.08 -1.07
CA LEU A 85 4.39 11.57 0.30
C LEU A 85 5.69 12.14 0.88
N GLY A 86 6.79 11.40 0.73
CA GLY A 86 8.11 11.84 1.19
C GLY A 86 8.63 13.08 0.46
N LEU A 87 8.46 13.18 -0.87
CA LEU A 87 8.94 14.33 -1.64
C LEU A 87 8.11 15.59 -1.41
N VAL A 88 6.80 15.46 -1.24
CA VAL A 88 5.88 16.60 -1.12
C VAL A 88 5.87 17.17 0.31
N PHE A 89 5.93 16.31 1.34
CA PHE A 89 5.70 16.74 2.72
C PHE A 89 6.90 16.57 3.66
N ALA A 90 8.01 15.95 3.24
CA ALA A 90 9.19 15.95 4.09
C ALA A 90 9.78 17.37 4.18
N PRO A 91 10.09 17.87 5.39
CA PRO A 91 10.66 19.20 5.55
C PRO A 91 12.06 19.25 4.92
N VAL A 92 12.40 20.32 4.20
CA VAL A 92 13.74 20.46 3.58
C VAL A 92 14.70 21.04 4.62
N THR A 93 15.30 20.17 5.42
CA THR A 93 16.25 20.54 6.48
C THR A 93 17.53 19.71 6.42
N TRP A 94 18.55 20.10 7.18
CA TRP A 94 19.77 19.31 7.32
C TRP A 94 19.50 17.89 7.84
N LYS A 95 18.45 17.71 8.66
CA LYS A 95 18.03 16.39 9.15
C LYS A 95 17.59 15.48 8.01
N THR A 96 16.91 16.05 7.02
CA THR A 96 16.42 15.35 5.82
C THR A 96 17.58 14.94 4.92
N VAL A 97 18.61 15.79 4.80
CA VAL A 97 19.85 15.42 4.10
C VAL A 97 20.53 14.25 4.81
N VAL A 98 20.65 14.30 6.14
CA VAL A 98 21.19 13.17 6.94
C VAL A 98 20.36 11.91 6.74
N PHE A 99 19.03 12.02 6.79
CA PHE A 99 18.12 10.91 6.56
C PHE A 99 18.32 10.29 5.18
N ILE A 100 18.36 11.09 4.11
CA ILE A 100 18.58 10.60 2.74
C ILE A 100 19.94 9.92 2.61
N VAL A 101 21.01 10.52 3.14
CA VAL A 101 22.36 9.95 3.09
C VAL A 101 22.43 8.62 3.83
N VAL A 102 21.89 8.55 5.04
CA VAL A 102 21.86 7.31 5.83
C VAL A 102 20.96 6.27 5.18
N LEU A 103 19.82 6.66 4.61
CA LEU A 103 18.93 5.76 3.89
C LEU A 103 19.61 5.18 2.65
N ALA A 104 20.32 6.01 1.86
CA ALA A 104 21.10 5.56 0.72
C ALA A 104 22.25 4.62 1.15
N ALA A 105 22.94 4.96 2.25
CA ALA A 105 23.97 4.11 2.83
C ALA A 105 23.38 2.77 3.32
N ALA A 106 22.20 2.78 3.94
CA ALA A 106 21.50 1.57 4.39
C ALA A 106 21.03 0.71 3.21
N PHE A 107 20.53 1.32 2.14
CA PHE A 107 20.11 0.64 0.91
C PHE A 107 21.27 -0.14 0.26
N VAL A 108 22.49 0.36 0.38
CA VAL A 108 23.72 -0.28 -0.14
C VAL A 108 24.33 -1.22 0.90
N GLY A 109 24.41 -0.80 2.16
CA GLY A 109 25.11 -1.47 3.25
C GLY A 109 24.36 -2.66 3.80
N VAL A 110 23.07 -2.49 4.14
CA VAL A 110 22.29 -3.55 4.80
C VAL A 110 22.20 -4.82 3.95
N PRO A 111 21.94 -4.78 2.63
CA PRO A 111 21.88 -6.00 1.81
C PRO A 111 23.21 -6.76 1.71
N ARG A 112 24.34 -6.07 1.91
CA ARG A 112 25.68 -6.69 1.96
C ARG A 112 25.98 -7.27 3.33
N VAL A 113 25.60 -6.58 4.39
CA VAL A 113 25.85 -6.98 5.78
C VAL A 113 24.92 -8.12 6.20
N THR A 114 23.63 -8.07 5.84
CA THR A 114 22.62 -9.07 6.21
C THR A 114 23.06 -10.50 5.92
N PRO A 115 23.41 -10.93 4.70
CA PRO A 115 23.77 -12.33 4.45
C PRO A 115 25.00 -12.78 5.24
N ILE A 116 25.97 -11.89 5.48
CA ILE A 116 27.17 -12.18 6.28
C ILE A 116 26.80 -12.36 7.75
N ALA A 117 25.99 -11.44 8.29
CA ALA A 117 25.55 -11.46 9.69
C ALA A 117 24.65 -12.67 9.97
N LEU A 118 23.70 -12.96 9.08
CA LEU A 118 22.81 -14.13 9.17
C LEU A 118 23.62 -15.43 9.04
N GLY A 119 24.60 -15.50 8.13
CA GLY A 119 25.46 -16.68 8.01
C GLY A 119 26.33 -16.95 9.24
N LYS A 120 26.77 -15.90 9.95
CA LYS A 120 27.66 -16.03 11.12
C LYS A 120 26.93 -16.24 12.44
N PHE A 121 25.78 -15.59 12.61
CA PHE A 121 25.05 -15.53 13.88
C PHE A 121 23.66 -16.18 13.83
N GLY A 122 23.19 -16.55 12.65
CA GLY A 122 21.90 -17.20 12.46
C GLY A 122 21.86 -18.66 12.91
N GLY A 123 20.64 -19.21 12.97
CA GLY A 123 20.35 -20.58 13.40
C GLY A 123 20.59 -20.83 14.90
N ARG A 124 20.79 -19.78 15.69
CA ARG A 124 21.03 -19.86 17.15
C ARG A 124 19.73 -19.64 17.93
N PRO A 125 19.60 -20.18 19.16
CA PRO A 125 18.44 -19.95 20.03
C PRO A 125 18.15 -18.47 20.33
N SER A 126 19.10 -17.58 20.09
CA SER A 126 18.95 -16.14 20.27
C SER A 126 18.05 -15.48 19.23
N GLU A 127 17.66 -16.15 18.13
CA GLU A 127 16.83 -15.58 17.05
C GLU A 127 17.40 -14.27 16.52
N PHE A 128 18.70 -14.30 16.20
CA PHE A 128 19.47 -13.10 15.85
C PHE A 128 18.91 -12.42 14.60
N GLU A 129 18.47 -13.19 13.62
CA GLU A 129 17.95 -12.74 12.34
C GLU A 129 16.74 -11.84 12.52
N THR A 130 15.78 -12.28 13.33
CA THR A 130 14.56 -11.51 13.64
C THR A 130 14.93 -10.22 14.38
N LYS A 131 15.81 -10.31 15.39
CA LYS A 131 16.26 -9.15 16.17
C LYS A 131 16.99 -8.12 15.33
N PHE A 132 17.88 -8.57 14.45
CA PHE A 132 18.64 -7.72 13.55
C PHE A 132 17.72 -6.96 12.58
N LEU A 133 16.75 -7.66 11.98
CA LEU A 133 15.81 -7.03 11.05
C LEU A 133 14.88 -6.03 11.75
N ILE A 134 14.34 -6.38 12.92
CA ILE A 134 13.52 -5.46 13.72
C ILE A 134 14.35 -4.25 14.14
N PHE A 135 15.59 -4.45 14.60
CA PHE A 135 16.48 -3.36 14.96
C PHE A 135 16.75 -2.43 13.76
N ALA A 136 17.07 -2.97 12.59
CA ALA A 136 17.30 -2.16 11.39
C ALA A 136 16.05 -1.35 11.00
N LEU A 137 14.87 -1.96 11.04
CA LEU A 137 13.60 -1.29 10.77
C LEU A 137 13.30 -0.20 11.80
N MET A 138 13.50 -0.46 13.10
CA MET A 138 13.29 0.52 14.16
C MET A 138 14.29 1.68 14.08
N ALA A 139 15.57 1.40 13.77
CA ALA A 139 16.59 2.42 13.62
C ALA A 139 16.28 3.36 12.44
N LEU A 140 15.91 2.80 11.29
CA LEU A 140 15.51 3.58 10.12
C LEU A 140 14.20 4.34 10.33
N GLY A 141 13.22 3.73 11.00
CA GLY A 141 11.96 4.37 11.37
C GLY A 141 12.17 5.54 12.33
N ALA A 142 13.00 5.36 13.37
CA ALA A 142 13.36 6.42 14.31
C ALA A 142 14.07 7.58 13.60
N LEU A 143 14.98 7.28 12.66
CA LEU A 143 15.64 8.30 11.86
C LEU A 143 14.66 9.07 10.96
N ALA A 144 13.70 8.38 10.33
CA ALA A 144 12.66 9.01 9.53
C ALA A 144 11.80 9.96 10.39
N THR A 145 11.32 9.49 11.55
CA THR A 145 10.55 10.32 12.48
C THR A 145 11.33 11.53 12.99
N TRP A 146 12.63 11.35 13.30
CA TRP A 146 13.50 12.47 13.71
C TRP A 146 13.69 13.52 12.61
N ALA A 147 13.70 13.10 11.34
CA ALA A 147 13.76 13.97 10.18
C ALA A 147 12.40 14.58 9.78
N GLY A 148 11.32 14.25 10.48
CA GLY A 148 9.96 14.68 10.09
C GLY A 148 9.48 14.03 8.79
N SER A 149 10.05 12.88 8.44
CA SER A 149 9.67 12.09 7.28
C SER A 149 8.87 10.87 7.71
N GLU A 150 8.17 10.29 6.74
CA GLU A 150 7.36 9.11 6.96
C GLU A 150 8.24 7.85 7.06
N GLY A 151 7.94 7.00 8.05
CA GLY A 151 8.78 5.85 8.41
C GLY A 151 8.61 4.60 7.54
N VAL A 152 7.69 4.61 6.57
CA VAL A 152 7.43 3.45 5.72
C VAL A 152 8.35 3.42 4.52
N LEU A 153 8.79 4.58 3.99
CA LEU A 153 9.79 4.59 2.90
C LEU A 153 11.02 3.74 3.22
N PRO A 154 11.71 3.91 4.38
CA PRO A 154 12.85 3.07 4.71
C PRO A 154 12.50 1.60 4.89
N ALA A 155 11.36 1.29 5.52
CA ALA A 155 10.93 -0.09 5.72
C ALA A 155 10.68 -0.80 4.38
N TYR A 156 10.08 -0.09 3.43
CA TYR A 156 9.77 -0.56 2.09
C TYR A 156 11.02 -0.83 1.26
N LEU A 157 11.96 0.14 1.25
CA LEU A 157 13.25 0.01 0.59
C LEU A 157 14.09 -1.14 1.18
N LEU A 158 14.09 -1.29 2.52
CA LEU A 158 14.78 -2.38 3.19
C LEU A 158 14.17 -3.74 2.81
N GLY A 159 12.84 -3.85 2.83
CA GLY A 159 12.14 -5.07 2.44
C GLY A 159 12.46 -5.50 1.01
N MET A 160 12.48 -4.56 0.05
CA MET A 160 12.87 -4.83 -1.33
C MET A 160 14.28 -5.39 -1.46
N THR A 161 15.23 -4.69 -0.84
CA THR A 161 16.65 -5.04 -0.99
C THR A 161 17.01 -6.35 -0.30
N LEU A 162 16.25 -6.73 0.74
CA LEU A 162 16.42 -7.99 1.45
C LEU A 162 15.54 -9.13 0.91
N ALA A 163 14.69 -8.88 -0.08
CA ALA A 163 13.80 -9.91 -0.63
C ALA A 163 14.56 -11.14 -1.17
N GLY A 164 15.76 -10.95 -1.72
CA GLY A 164 16.58 -12.04 -2.24
C GLY A 164 17.29 -12.90 -1.19
N SER A 165 17.56 -12.34 0.00
CA SER A 165 18.25 -13.03 1.10
C SER A 165 17.28 -13.54 2.16
N VAL A 166 16.52 -12.62 2.78
CA VAL A 166 15.54 -12.92 3.83
C VAL A 166 14.29 -13.60 3.26
N GLY A 167 13.85 -13.20 2.07
CA GLY A 167 12.61 -13.72 1.47
C GLY A 167 12.64 -15.22 1.13
N ARG A 168 13.83 -15.84 1.12
CA ARG A 168 14.00 -17.29 0.92
C ARG A 168 13.82 -18.11 2.20
N ASP A 169 13.99 -17.49 3.37
CA ASP A 169 13.79 -18.16 4.65
C ASP A 169 12.33 -18.09 5.07
N HIS A 170 11.59 -19.15 4.76
CA HIS A 170 10.16 -19.25 5.09
C HIS A 170 9.87 -19.20 6.60
N ALA A 171 10.78 -19.67 7.44
CA ALA A 171 10.59 -19.66 8.89
C ALA A 171 10.73 -18.23 9.43
N LEU A 172 11.75 -17.50 8.98
CA LEU A 172 11.95 -16.09 9.32
C LEU A 172 10.79 -15.22 8.82
N VAL A 173 10.36 -15.40 7.56
CA VAL A 173 9.21 -14.69 7.01
C VAL A 173 7.93 -14.99 7.82
N ARG A 174 7.72 -16.23 8.25
CA ARG A 174 6.57 -16.61 9.08
C ARG A 174 6.59 -15.93 10.45
N ARG A 175 7.76 -15.86 11.11
CA ARG A 175 7.93 -15.16 12.40
C ARG A 175 7.67 -13.67 12.26
N LEU A 176 8.25 -13.04 11.23
CA LEU A 176 8.01 -11.63 10.92
C LEU A 176 6.52 -11.39 10.68
N ARG A 177 5.86 -12.25 9.89
CA ARG A 177 4.42 -12.15 9.63
C ARG A 177 3.59 -12.30 10.90
N ALA A 178 3.95 -13.21 11.81
CA ALA A 178 3.25 -13.37 13.08
C ALA A 178 3.32 -12.11 13.95
N ILE A 179 4.49 -11.45 14.00
CA ILE A 179 4.66 -10.20 14.73
C ILE A 179 3.94 -9.06 14.01
N THR A 180 4.11 -8.90 12.70
CA THR A 180 3.55 -7.76 11.97
C THR A 180 2.05 -7.88 11.78
N ILE A 181 1.57 -8.97 11.17
CA ILE A 181 0.14 -9.18 10.89
C ILE A 181 -0.62 -9.56 12.15
N GLY A 182 -0.07 -10.44 12.99
CA GLY A 182 -0.77 -10.95 14.16
C GLY A 182 -0.81 -9.97 15.34
N LEU A 183 0.26 -9.21 15.56
CA LEU A 183 0.35 -8.28 16.70
C LEU A 183 0.26 -6.81 16.28
N LEU A 184 1.14 -6.32 15.42
CA LEU A 184 1.27 -4.87 15.17
C LEU A 184 0.13 -4.27 14.33
N THR A 185 -0.33 -4.97 13.29
CA THR A 185 -1.38 -4.48 12.39
C THR A 185 -2.69 -4.16 13.12
N PRO A 186 -3.21 -5.01 14.03
CA PRO A 186 -4.37 -4.67 14.86
C PRO A 186 -4.20 -3.37 15.66
N PHE A 187 -3.06 -3.19 16.35
CA PHE A 187 -2.82 -1.96 17.12
C PHE A 187 -2.71 -0.72 16.23
N TYR A 188 -2.09 -0.87 15.05
CA TYR A 188 -2.05 0.20 14.06
C TYR A 188 -3.46 0.62 13.63
N PHE A 189 -4.32 -0.32 13.25
CA PHE A 189 -5.68 0.00 12.82
C PHE A 189 -6.58 0.50 13.95
N ILE A 190 -6.38 0.04 15.19
CA ILE A 190 -7.05 0.63 16.37
C ILE A 190 -6.65 2.10 16.51
N ARG A 191 -5.36 2.41 16.43
CA ARG A 191 -4.86 3.79 16.51
C ARG A 191 -5.36 4.65 15.36
N ALA A 192 -5.36 4.13 14.14
CA ALA A 192 -5.87 4.85 12.97
C ALA A 192 -7.39 5.10 13.11
N GLY A 193 -8.15 4.10 13.56
CA GLY A 193 -9.60 4.24 13.78
C GLY A 193 -9.96 5.17 14.94
N TYR A 194 -9.13 5.25 15.98
CA TYR A 194 -9.37 6.08 17.17
C TYR A 194 -9.57 7.57 16.84
N PHE A 195 -8.86 8.10 15.85
CA PHE A 195 -8.98 9.50 15.42
C PHE A 195 -10.16 9.77 14.49
N VAL A 196 -10.97 8.76 14.15
CA VAL A 196 -12.12 8.94 13.27
C VAL A 196 -13.34 9.41 14.08
N SER A 197 -13.79 10.62 13.77
CA SER A 197 -15.02 11.19 14.32
C SER A 197 -16.23 10.73 13.51
N ILE A 198 -16.99 9.78 14.05
CA ILE A 198 -18.26 9.30 13.45
C ILE A 198 -19.25 10.46 13.21
N PRO A 199 -19.47 11.38 14.16
CA PRO A 199 -20.35 12.53 13.92
C PRO A 199 -19.92 13.39 12.73
N ALA A 200 -18.61 13.63 12.55
CA ALA A 200 -18.11 14.41 11.42
C ALA A 200 -18.41 13.75 10.07
N VAL A 201 -18.25 12.42 9.99
CA VAL A 201 -18.58 11.64 8.79
C VAL A 201 -20.07 11.69 8.47
N LEU A 202 -20.92 11.57 9.50
CA LEU A 202 -22.38 11.61 9.34
C LEU A 202 -22.90 13.01 8.99
N ALA A 203 -22.22 14.07 9.43
CA ALA A 203 -22.59 15.44 9.12
C ALA A 203 -22.28 15.83 7.66
N ALA A 204 -21.26 15.23 7.06
CA ALA A 204 -20.81 15.57 5.70
C ALA A 204 -20.54 14.31 4.83
N PRO A 205 -21.56 13.46 4.58
CA PRO A 205 -21.38 12.21 3.83
C PRO A 205 -21.00 12.45 2.37
N LEU A 206 -21.31 13.64 1.84
CA LEU A 206 -21.02 14.00 0.45
C LEU A 206 -19.51 13.93 0.14
N GLY A 207 -18.63 14.29 1.09
CA GLY A 207 -17.19 14.18 0.90
C GLY A 207 -16.72 12.74 0.71
N VAL A 208 -17.25 11.82 1.53
CA VAL A 208 -16.93 10.38 1.44
C VAL A 208 -17.43 9.80 0.11
N ILE A 209 -18.66 10.12 -0.27
CA ILE A 209 -19.26 9.66 -1.54
C ILE A 209 -18.50 10.23 -2.73
N ALA A 210 -18.14 11.51 -2.71
CA ALA A 210 -17.37 12.15 -3.77
C ALA A 210 -16.00 11.49 -3.93
N PHE A 211 -15.29 11.23 -2.84
CA PHE A 211 -14.00 10.54 -2.88
C PHE A 211 -14.10 9.10 -3.36
N LEU A 212 -15.09 8.34 -2.89
CA LEU A 212 -15.32 6.97 -3.38
C LEU A 212 -15.63 6.98 -4.88
N ALA A 213 -16.51 7.87 -5.33
CA ALA A 213 -16.92 7.94 -6.73
C ALA A 213 -15.75 8.34 -7.64
N ILE A 214 -14.98 9.38 -7.27
CA ILE A 214 -13.85 9.83 -8.09
C ILE A 214 -12.69 8.83 -8.09
N GLU A 215 -12.40 8.18 -6.95
CA GLU A 215 -11.38 7.13 -6.87
C GLU A 215 -11.75 5.97 -7.79
N MET A 216 -12.98 5.46 -7.70
CA MET A 216 -13.44 4.38 -8.56
C MET A 216 -13.44 4.79 -10.03
N ALA A 217 -13.97 5.97 -10.35
CA ALA A 217 -14.04 6.46 -11.73
C ALA A 217 -12.64 6.64 -12.35
N THR A 218 -11.69 7.20 -11.60
CA THR A 218 -10.32 7.42 -12.06
C THR A 218 -9.52 6.13 -12.16
N LYS A 219 -9.71 5.16 -11.24
CA LYS A 219 -9.12 3.80 -11.37
C LYS A 219 -9.66 3.09 -12.60
N VAL A 220 -10.97 3.17 -12.86
CA VAL A 220 -11.56 2.60 -14.08
C VAL A 220 -11.04 3.33 -15.32
N ALA A 221 -10.94 4.65 -15.31
CA ALA A 221 -10.42 5.41 -16.44
C ALA A 221 -8.92 5.17 -16.72
N SER A 222 -8.15 4.71 -15.74
CA SER A 222 -6.69 4.55 -15.85
C SER A 222 -6.26 3.09 -15.98
N VAL A 223 -6.65 2.22 -15.04
CA VAL A 223 -6.20 0.83 -14.98
C VAL A 223 -6.88 -0.04 -16.03
N TYR A 224 -8.19 0.12 -16.24
CA TYR A 224 -8.92 -0.74 -17.18
C TYR A 224 -8.39 -0.63 -18.62
N PRO A 225 -8.18 0.58 -19.20
CA PRO A 225 -7.60 0.71 -20.53
C PRO A 225 -6.20 0.12 -20.63
N VAL A 226 -5.36 0.30 -19.61
CA VAL A 226 -4.00 -0.26 -19.58
C VAL A 226 -4.06 -1.79 -19.56
N ALA A 227 -4.87 -2.39 -18.70
CA ALA A 227 -5.03 -3.84 -18.66
C ALA A 227 -5.56 -4.41 -20.00
N ARG A 228 -6.51 -3.71 -20.64
CA ARG A 228 -7.01 -4.06 -21.98
C ARG A 228 -5.93 -3.96 -23.05
N PHE A 229 -5.08 -2.92 -22.99
CA PHE A 229 -3.97 -2.71 -23.93
C PHE A 229 -2.95 -3.86 -23.87
N PHE A 230 -2.69 -4.42 -22.68
CA PHE A 230 -1.85 -5.60 -22.50
C PHE A 230 -2.54 -6.94 -22.80
N GLY A 231 -3.75 -6.91 -23.38
CA GLY A 231 -4.45 -8.08 -23.89
C GLY A 231 -5.32 -8.80 -22.86
N SER A 232 -5.57 -8.22 -21.69
CA SER A 232 -6.46 -8.82 -20.69
C SER A 232 -7.92 -8.84 -21.21
N PRO A 233 -8.64 -9.97 -21.10
CA PRO A 233 -10.08 -10.02 -21.35
C PRO A 233 -10.84 -9.03 -20.46
N HIS A 234 -12.08 -8.70 -20.84
CA HIS A 234 -12.89 -7.74 -20.08
C HIS A 234 -13.00 -8.07 -18.58
N LYS A 235 -13.26 -9.33 -18.25
CA LYS A 235 -13.39 -9.78 -16.86
C LYS A 235 -12.10 -9.60 -16.07
N ASP A 236 -10.96 -10.02 -16.64
CA ASP A 236 -9.63 -9.90 -16.00
C ASP A 236 -9.22 -8.44 -15.83
N ALA A 237 -9.45 -7.61 -16.86
CA ALA A 237 -9.16 -6.19 -16.80
C ALA A 237 -10.00 -5.47 -15.74
N MET A 238 -11.30 -5.78 -15.65
CA MET A 238 -12.18 -5.18 -14.64
C MET A 238 -11.85 -5.69 -13.23
N TYR A 239 -11.58 -6.99 -13.07
CA TYR A 239 -11.17 -7.56 -11.80
C TYR A 239 -9.86 -6.94 -11.29
N THR A 240 -8.86 -6.79 -12.18
CA THR A 240 -7.61 -6.08 -11.86
C THR A 240 -7.88 -4.64 -11.44
N THR A 241 -8.73 -3.93 -12.19
CA THR A 241 -9.09 -2.54 -11.90
C THR A 241 -9.73 -2.38 -10.52
N LEU A 242 -10.71 -3.22 -10.18
CA LEU A 242 -11.41 -3.17 -8.91
C LEU A 242 -10.51 -3.56 -7.75
N LEU A 243 -9.63 -4.55 -7.92
CA LEU A 243 -8.63 -4.86 -6.90
C LEU A 243 -7.61 -3.73 -6.74
N MET A 244 -7.19 -3.07 -7.82
CA MET A 244 -6.34 -1.87 -7.74
C MET A 244 -7.04 -0.68 -7.07
N ALA A 245 -8.36 -0.65 -7.03
CA ALA A 245 -9.15 0.37 -6.33
C ALA A 245 -9.32 0.09 -4.82
N SER A 246 -8.86 -1.07 -4.33
CA SER A 246 -8.98 -1.43 -2.92
C SER A 246 -7.90 -0.75 -2.06
N GLY A 247 -8.14 0.50 -1.66
CA GLY A 247 -7.28 1.23 -0.70
C GLY A 247 -7.48 0.77 0.74
N LEU A 248 -6.45 0.87 1.60
CA LEU A 248 -6.59 0.74 3.07
C LEU A 248 -5.32 1.16 3.81
N THR A 249 -4.23 0.43 3.62
CA THR A 249 -3.00 0.53 4.42
C THR A 249 -2.28 1.86 4.19
N PHE A 250 -1.62 2.03 3.05
CA PHE A 250 -0.87 3.26 2.74
C PHE A 250 -1.75 4.53 2.72
N GLY A 251 -3.03 4.39 2.36
CA GLY A 251 -3.99 5.48 2.45
C GLY A 251 -4.20 5.96 3.89
N THR A 252 -4.45 5.04 4.83
CA THR A 252 -4.57 5.41 6.26
C THR A 252 -3.26 5.91 6.83
N ILE A 253 -2.11 5.36 6.40
CA ILE A 253 -0.79 5.84 6.85
C ILE A 253 -0.57 7.29 6.39
N SER A 254 -0.92 7.61 5.15
CA SER A 254 -0.82 8.97 4.60
C SER A 254 -1.76 9.94 5.33
N ALA A 255 -3.01 9.53 5.59
CA ALA A 255 -3.95 10.34 6.36
C ALA A 255 -3.44 10.59 7.79
N LEU A 256 -2.92 9.56 8.48
CA LEU A 256 -2.38 9.68 9.83
C LEU A 256 -1.10 10.53 9.87
N PHE A 257 -0.25 10.40 8.84
CA PHE A 257 0.90 11.28 8.65
C PHE A 257 0.44 12.75 8.55
N GLY A 258 -0.58 13.01 7.73
CA GLY A 258 -1.16 14.35 7.60
C GLY A 258 -1.68 14.91 8.92
N LEU A 259 -2.47 14.12 9.64
CA LEU A 259 -3.04 14.53 10.93
C LEU A 259 -1.93 14.82 11.96
N SER A 260 -0.94 13.93 12.06
CA SER A 260 0.17 14.08 13.02
C SER A 260 1.11 15.27 12.72
N HIS A 261 1.15 15.73 11.47
CA HIS A 261 1.93 16.89 11.05
C HIS A 261 1.07 18.16 10.88
N ASN A 262 -0.20 18.13 11.31
CA ASN A 262 -1.16 19.23 11.17
C ASN A 262 -1.37 19.70 9.72
N ILE A 263 -1.23 18.79 8.76
CA ILE A 263 -1.54 19.04 7.34
C ILE A 263 -3.05 18.97 7.11
N ILE A 264 -3.73 18.09 7.84
CA ILE A 264 -5.18 17.94 7.82
C ILE A 264 -5.74 17.99 9.23
N ASP A 265 -6.98 18.44 9.36
CA ASP A 265 -7.72 18.41 10.62
C ASP A 265 -8.44 17.06 10.86
N GLU A 266 -9.06 16.92 12.03
CA GLU A 266 -9.79 15.69 12.41
C GLU A 266 -11.00 15.42 11.50
N SER A 267 -11.66 16.46 10.96
CA SER A 267 -12.79 16.32 10.05
C SER A 267 -12.34 15.74 8.71
N GLN A 268 -11.32 16.35 8.11
CA GLN A 268 -10.68 15.89 6.87
C GLN A 268 -10.11 14.48 7.02
N TYR A 269 -9.42 14.20 8.14
CA TYR A 269 -8.94 12.86 8.48
C TYR A 269 -10.08 11.84 8.51
N SER A 270 -11.18 12.17 9.20
CA SER A 270 -12.34 11.29 9.32
C SER A 270 -12.99 11.02 7.97
N THR A 271 -13.14 12.04 7.11
CA THR A 271 -13.64 11.89 5.74
C THR A 271 -12.72 11.00 4.90
N LEU A 272 -11.40 11.20 4.95
CA LEU A 272 -10.45 10.38 4.20
C LEU A 272 -10.48 8.93 4.65
N VAL A 273 -10.40 8.66 5.97
CA VAL A 273 -10.40 7.29 6.48
C VAL A 273 -11.71 6.59 6.15
N ALA A 274 -12.86 7.27 6.27
CA ALA A 274 -14.15 6.70 5.88
C ALA A 274 -14.19 6.36 4.38
N ALA A 275 -13.70 7.25 3.51
CA ALA A 275 -13.59 6.99 2.07
C ALA A 275 -12.63 5.82 1.77
N ILE A 276 -11.47 5.78 2.42
CA ILE A 276 -10.49 4.70 2.27
C ILE A 276 -11.11 3.35 2.67
N VAL A 277 -11.81 3.27 3.79
CA VAL A 277 -12.52 2.05 4.21
C VAL A 277 -13.61 1.68 3.20
N ALA A 278 -14.37 2.66 2.68
CA ALA A 278 -15.37 2.41 1.65
C ALA A 278 -14.76 1.87 0.34
N THR A 279 -13.58 2.37 -0.06
CA THR A 279 -12.81 1.86 -1.20
C THR A 279 -12.19 0.49 -0.92
N ALA A 280 -11.92 0.12 0.34
CA ALA A 280 -11.46 -1.23 0.67
C ALA A 280 -12.56 -2.28 0.41
N VAL A 281 -13.79 -1.94 0.78
CA VAL A 281 -14.93 -2.87 0.81
C VAL A 281 -15.65 -2.91 -0.54
N THR A 282 -16.06 -1.76 -1.07
CA THR A 282 -16.95 -1.65 -2.23
C THR A 282 -16.41 -2.33 -3.48
N PRO A 283 -15.23 -1.95 -4.03
CA PRO A 283 -14.72 -2.56 -5.24
C PRO A 283 -14.30 -4.01 -5.03
N THR A 284 -13.83 -4.40 -3.85
CA THR A 284 -13.48 -5.80 -3.54
C THR A 284 -14.70 -6.72 -3.60
N LEU A 285 -15.83 -6.30 -3.00
CA LEU A 285 -17.09 -7.03 -3.07
C LEU A 285 -17.61 -7.13 -4.52
N ILE A 286 -17.55 -6.03 -5.27
CA ILE A 286 -17.97 -6.00 -6.68
C ILE A 286 -17.07 -6.91 -7.53
N ALA A 287 -15.75 -6.89 -7.30
CA ALA A 287 -14.79 -7.71 -8.03
C ALA A 287 -15.07 -9.20 -7.84
N ASN A 288 -15.22 -9.62 -6.58
CA ASN A 288 -15.38 -11.04 -6.24
C ASN A 288 -16.78 -11.57 -6.60
N SER A 289 -17.82 -10.73 -6.58
CA SER A 289 -19.18 -11.14 -6.95
C SER A 289 -19.41 -11.19 -8.46
N LEU A 290 -18.97 -10.18 -9.21
CA LEU A 290 -19.33 -10.00 -10.63
C LEU A 290 -18.22 -10.35 -11.62
N TYR A 291 -16.95 -10.21 -11.23
CA TYR A 291 -15.82 -10.25 -12.16
C TYR A 291 -14.77 -11.32 -11.82
N LEU A 292 -15.03 -12.22 -10.87
CA LEU A 292 -14.07 -13.26 -10.47
C LEU A 292 -13.63 -14.11 -11.68
N PRO A 293 -12.34 -14.10 -12.06
CA PRO A 293 -11.87 -14.76 -13.26
C PRO A 293 -11.60 -16.25 -12.97
N ARG A 294 -12.67 -17.05 -13.01
CA ARG A 294 -12.64 -18.48 -12.63
C ARG A 294 -11.68 -19.33 -13.47
N HIS A 295 -11.34 -18.93 -14.69
CA HIS A 295 -10.39 -19.63 -15.56
C HIS A 295 -8.94 -19.56 -15.07
N HIS A 296 -8.61 -18.68 -14.13
CA HIS A 296 -7.30 -18.63 -13.48
C HIS A 296 -7.26 -19.42 -12.16
N LEU A 297 -8.36 -20.07 -11.75
CA LEU A 297 -8.37 -20.86 -10.52
C LEU A 297 -7.46 -22.09 -10.68
N PRO A 298 -6.66 -22.46 -9.66
CA PRO A 298 -5.98 -23.75 -9.64
C PRO A 298 -6.98 -24.90 -9.77
N GLU A 299 -6.65 -25.97 -10.50
CA GLU A 299 -7.56 -27.11 -10.76
C GLU A 299 -8.15 -27.72 -9.48
N GLU A 300 -7.42 -27.68 -8.36
CA GLU A 300 -7.87 -28.14 -7.03
C GLU A 300 -9.05 -27.32 -6.46
N GLU A 301 -9.14 -26.02 -6.74
CA GLU A 301 -10.25 -25.16 -6.29
C GLU A 301 -11.47 -25.21 -7.22
N VAL A 302 -11.26 -25.53 -8.49
CA VAL A 302 -12.35 -25.75 -9.46
C VAL A 302 -13.15 -26.99 -9.07
N ALA A 303 -12.49 -28.05 -8.57
CA ALA A 303 -13.14 -29.26 -8.08
C ALA A 303 -13.92 -29.05 -6.76
N ALA A 304 -13.45 -28.16 -5.87
CA ALA A 304 -14.11 -27.86 -4.59
C ALA A 304 -15.31 -26.91 -4.71
N LYS A 305 -15.45 -26.18 -5.83
CA LYS A 305 -16.53 -25.22 -6.09
C LYS A 305 -17.41 -25.60 -7.29
N ALA A 306 -17.25 -26.79 -7.85
CA ALA A 306 -18.21 -27.37 -8.77
C ALA A 306 -19.48 -27.77 -7.99
N PRO A 307 -20.69 -27.46 -8.50
CA PRO A 307 -21.94 -27.81 -7.84
C PRO A 307 -22.16 -29.32 -7.76
#